data_AF-A0A1W1YC28-F1
#
_entry.id   AF-A0A1W1YC28-F1
#
_cell.length_a   1.000
_cell.length_b   1.000
_cell.length_c   1.000
_cell.angle_alpha   90.00
_cell.angle_beta   90.00
_cell.angle_gamma   90.00
#
_symmetry.space_group_name_H-M   'P 1'
#
loop_
_entity.id
_entity.type
_entity.pdbx_description
1 polymer ?
#
loop_
_entity_poly.entity_id
_entity_poly.type
_entity_poly.pdbx_seq_one_letter_code
_entity_poly.pdbx_strand_id
1 'polypeptide(L)'
;MKKPFLPFELGMEYENWEFELEPINQRINGCDSYNYFGKIEIFGIKPVRIELIFYWDILVAVIVQINKRDLEKTEKLIEFKFIQVKYYFYLSIKKINSQIYHSLLC
;
A
#
# COMPACT_ATOMS: atom_id res chain seq x y z
N MET A 1 21.80 10.77 6.26
CA MET A 1 20.96 9.63 6.71
C MET A 1 20.24 9.09 5.50
N LYS A 2 20.50 7.84 5.08
CA LYS A 2 19.70 7.18 4.06
C LYS A 2 18.29 7.00 4.64
N LYS A 3 17.28 7.63 4.04
CA LYS A 3 15.88 7.38 4.40
C LYS A 3 15.67 5.86 4.29
N PRO A 4 15.07 5.19 5.29
CA PRO A 4 14.63 3.82 5.08
C PRO A 4 13.67 3.87 3.88
N PHE A 5 14.07 3.26 2.78
CA PHE A 5 13.24 3.18 1.58
C PHE A 5 11.98 2.45 2.00
N LEU A 6 10.83 3.10 1.82
CA LEU A 6 9.61 2.34 1.68
C LEU A 6 9.86 1.36 0.53
N PRO A 7 9.57 0.07 0.71
CA PRO A 7 9.79 -0.89 -0.36
C PRO A 7 8.90 -0.65 -1.59
N PHE A 8 7.85 0.16 -1.43
CA PHE A 8 6.93 0.53 -2.50
C PHE A 8 7.06 2.02 -2.79
N GLU A 9 7.53 2.34 -3.98
CA GLU A 9 7.66 3.70 -4.48
C GLU A 9 6.53 3.99 -5.49
N LEU A 10 5.73 5.04 -5.24
CA LEU A 10 4.73 5.47 -6.21
C LEU A 10 5.44 5.88 -7.52
N GLY A 11 4.88 5.49 -8.65
CA GLY A 11 5.51 5.69 -9.95
C GLY A 11 6.35 4.50 -10.41
N MET A 12 6.61 3.52 -9.54
CA MET A 12 7.36 2.32 -9.91
C MET A 12 6.57 1.42 -10.85
N GLU A 13 7.29 0.81 -11.80
CA GLU A 13 6.71 -0.03 -12.84
C GLU A 13 6.31 -1.41 -12.31
N TYR A 14 5.21 -1.97 -12.83
CA TYR A 14 4.64 -3.27 -12.48
C TYR A 14 5.64 -4.42 -12.68
N GLU A 15 6.41 -4.38 -13.77
CA GLU A 15 7.38 -5.42 -14.13
C GLU A 15 8.39 -5.72 -13.00
N ASN A 16 8.67 -4.74 -12.14
CA ASN A 16 9.55 -4.94 -10.98
C ASN A 16 9.02 -5.95 -9.97
N TRP A 17 7.71 -6.19 -9.95
CA TRP A 17 7.01 -6.95 -8.92
C TRP A 17 6.10 -8.04 -9.48
N GLU A 18 6.01 -8.20 -10.80
CA GLU A 18 5.07 -9.12 -11.48
C GLU A 18 5.03 -10.52 -10.85
N PHE A 19 6.18 -11.09 -10.50
CA PHE A 19 6.29 -12.43 -9.91
C PHE A 19 5.90 -12.52 -8.42
N GLU A 20 5.66 -11.38 -7.76
CA GLU A 20 5.29 -11.25 -6.36
C GLU A 20 3.86 -10.69 -6.17
N LEU A 21 3.09 -10.60 -7.26
CA LEU A 21 1.75 -10.03 -7.30
C LEU A 21 0.69 -11.05 -7.69
N GLU A 22 -0.38 -11.11 -6.91
CA GLU A 22 -1.58 -11.90 -7.19
C GLU A 22 -2.73 -10.95 -7.54
N PRO A 23 -3.36 -11.06 -8.73
CA PRO A 23 -4.44 -10.16 -9.11
C PRO A 23 -5.67 -10.37 -8.22
N ILE A 24 -6.33 -9.27 -7.87
CA ILE A 24 -7.56 -9.26 -7.07
C ILE A 24 -8.61 -8.36 -7.73
N ASN A 25 -9.83 -8.38 -7.20
CA ASN A 25 -10.88 -7.47 -7.66
C ASN A 25 -10.43 -6.01 -7.57
N GLN A 26 -10.71 -5.24 -8.62
CA GLN A 26 -10.36 -3.84 -8.69
C GLN A 26 -11.01 -3.07 -7.52
N ARG A 27 -10.19 -2.39 -6.72
CA ARG A 27 -10.67 -1.47 -5.70
C ARG A 27 -11.10 -0.13 -6.30
N ILE A 28 -10.39 0.32 -7.32
CA ILE A 28 -10.60 1.59 -8.01
C ILE A 28 -10.88 1.29 -9.47
N ASN A 29 -12.01 1.77 -9.99
CA ASN A 29 -12.38 1.56 -11.39
C ASN A 29 -11.31 2.10 -12.34
N GLY A 30 -10.91 1.28 -13.31
CA GLY A 30 -9.87 1.62 -14.28
C GLY A 30 -8.44 1.53 -13.75
N CYS A 31 -8.25 0.94 -12.57
CA CYS A 31 -6.95 0.54 -12.05
C CYS A 31 -6.96 -0.96 -11.75
N ASP A 32 -5.80 -1.60 -11.86
CA ASP A 32 -5.62 -2.99 -11.47
C ASP A 32 -5.15 -3.08 -10.03
N SER A 33 -5.71 -4.02 -9.28
CA SER A 33 -5.42 -4.21 -7.86
C SER A 33 -4.77 -5.57 -7.69
N TYR A 34 -3.67 -5.60 -6.94
CA TYR A 34 -2.88 -6.80 -6.71
C TYR A 34 -2.59 -6.95 -5.23
N ASN A 35 -2.64 -8.18 -4.74
CA ASN A 35 -2.10 -8.54 -3.45
C ASN A 35 -0.60 -8.83 -3.60
N TYR A 36 0.24 -8.16 -2.83
CA TYR A 36 1.67 -8.42 -2.80
C TYR A 36 1.99 -9.49 -1.76
N PHE A 37 2.63 -10.57 -2.19
CA PHE A 37 2.99 -11.72 -1.35
C PHE A 37 4.50 -11.88 -1.12
N GLY A 38 5.32 -10.95 -1.62
CA GLY A 38 6.74 -10.92 -1.32
C GLY A 38 7.02 -10.75 0.17
N LYS A 39 8.15 -11.30 0.63
CA LYS A 39 8.51 -11.28 2.06
C LYS A 39 8.99 -9.90 2.46
N ILE A 40 8.15 -9.17 3.18
CA ILE A 40 8.44 -7.78 3.51
C ILE A 40 8.07 -7.42 4.93
N GLU A 41 8.91 -6.58 5.52
CA GLU A 41 8.74 -6.03 6.85
C GLU A 41 8.87 -4.52 6.76
N ILE A 42 7.83 -3.81 7.21
CA ILE A 42 7.75 -2.36 7.14
C ILE A 42 7.98 -1.83 8.54
N PHE A 43 9.17 -1.27 8.78
CA PHE A 43 9.56 -0.67 10.07
C PHE A 43 9.43 -1.59 11.29
N GLY A 44 9.71 -2.89 11.17
CA GLY A 44 9.53 -3.82 12.30
C GLY A 44 8.15 -4.47 12.35
N ILE A 45 7.27 -4.12 11.41
CA ILE A 45 5.88 -4.61 11.34
C ILE A 45 5.76 -5.54 10.16
N LYS A 46 5.26 -6.74 10.41
CA LYS A 46 4.83 -7.65 9.36
C LYS A 46 3.38 -7.34 8.99
N PRO A 47 3.12 -6.84 7.77
CA PRO A 47 1.75 -6.57 7.34
C PRO A 47 0.92 -7.84 7.28
N VAL A 48 -0.38 -7.71 7.52
CA VAL A 48 -1.37 -8.78 7.28
C VAL A 48 -1.57 -8.95 5.78
N ARG A 49 -1.67 -7.82 5.08
CA ARG A 49 -1.93 -7.75 3.65
C ARG A 49 -1.31 -6.48 3.10
N ILE A 50 -0.85 -6.55 1.85
CA ILE A 50 -0.39 -5.39 1.10
C ILE A 50 -1.09 -5.43 -0.24
N GLU A 51 -1.80 -4.36 -0.55
CA GLU A 51 -2.46 -4.20 -1.83
C GLU A 51 -1.75 -3.07 -2.60
N LEU A 52 -1.31 -3.40 -3.80
CA LEU A 52 -0.72 -2.47 -4.76
C LEU A 52 -1.74 -2.18 -5.85
N ILE A 53 -1.93 -0.90 -6.17
CA ILE A 53 -2.88 -0.47 -7.18
C ILE A 53 -2.10 0.22 -8.29
N PHE A 54 -2.26 -0.31 -9.49
CA PHE A 54 -1.58 0.17 -10.68
C PHE A 54 -2.57 0.80 -11.64
N TYR A 55 -2.18 1.91 -12.25
CA TYR A 55 -2.83 2.44 -13.43
C TYR A 55 -1.93 2.14 -14.61
N TRP A 56 -2.35 1.22 -15.47
CA TRP A 56 -1.45 0.56 -16.43
C TRP A 56 -0.29 -0.06 -15.66
N ASP A 57 0.94 0.23 -16.04
CA ASP A 57 2.12 -0.35 -15.40
C ASP A 57 2.63 0.48 -14.22
N ILE A 58 1.95 1.57 -13.84
CA ILE A 58 2.48 2.54 -12.86
C ILE A 58 1.80 2.39 -11.49
N LEU A 59 2.59 2.19 -10.43
CA LEU A 59 2.10 2.11 -9.06
C LEU A 59 1.52 3.46 -8.61
N VAL A 60 0.21 3.52 -8.37
CA VAL A 60 -0.50 4.75 -8.00
C VAL A 60 -1.03 4.76 -6.57
N ALA A 61 -1.15 3.59 -5.93
CA ALA A 61 -1.41 3.50 -4.50
C ALA A 61 -0.84 2.22 -3.87
N VAL A 62 -0.54 2.34 -2.59
CA VAL A 62 -0.10 1.26 -1.70
C VAL A 62 -1.03 1.26 -0.50
N ILE A 63 -1.62 0.12 -0.19
CA ILE A 63 -2.46 -0.07 0.99
C ILE A 63 -1.85 -1.19 1.82
N VAL A 64 -1.54 -0.90 3.07
CA VAL A 64 -0.96 -1.83 4.04
C VAL A 64 -2.00 -2.07 5.12
N GLN A 65 -2.42 -3.32 5.27
CA GLN A 65 -3.21 -3.75 6.41
C GLN A 65 -2.29 -4.29 7.49
N ILE A 66 -2.50 -3.86 8.72
CA ILE A 66 -1.72 -4.32 9.87
C ILE A 66 -2.60 -4.99 10.92
N ASN A 67 -1.98 -5.79 11.78
CA ASN A 67 -2.65 -6.36 12.92
C ASN A 67 -2.95 -5.29 13.98
N LYS A 68 -4.09 -5.41 14.65
CA LYS A 68 -4.48 -4.51 15.74
C LYS A 68 -3.41 -4.39 16.84
N ARG A 69 -2.73 -5.50 17.17
CA ARG A 69 -1.66 -5.54 18.18
C ARG A 69 -0.41 -4.74 17.80
N ASP A 70 -0.23 -4.45 16.51
CA ASP A 70 0.94 -3.78 15.98
C ASP A 70 0.65 -2.30 15.62
N LEU A 71 -0.59 -1.81 15.87
CA LEU A 71 -0.99 -0.41 15.65
C LEU A 71 -0.11 0.58 16.42
N GLU A 72 0.33 0.24 17.62
CA GLU A 72 1.17 1.14 18.43
C GLU A 72 2.57 1.35 17.83
N LYS A 73 2.99 0.50 16.89
CA LYS A 73 4.32 0.56 16.25
C LYS A 73 4.34 1.36 14.95
N THR A 74 3.21 1.95 14.54
CA THR A 74 3.02 2.51 13.19
C THR A 74 3.39 3.98 13.04
N GLU A 75 3.97 4.61 14.07
CA GLU A 75 4.33 6.04 14.05
C GLU A 75 5.15 6.39 12.79
N LYS A 76 6.08 5.51 12.41
CA LYS A 76 6.90 5.67 11.20
C LYS A 76 6.08 5.68 9.90
N LEU A 77 4.99 4.92 9.80
CA LEU A 77 4.14 4.97 8.60
C LEU A 77 3.54 6.37 8.41
N ILE A 78 3.15 7.02 9.50
CA ILE A 78 2.60 8.38 9.51
C ILE A 78 3.69 9.40 9.12
N GLU A 79 4.92 9.25 9.63
CA GLU A 79 6.07 10.07 9.20
C GLU A 79 6.33 9.98 7.69
N PHE A 80 6.06 8.80 7.12
CA PHE A 80 6.14 8.52 5.68
C PHE A 80 4.89 8.92 4.89
N LYS A 81 4.01 9.73 5.50
CA LYS A 81 2.79 10.29 4.90
C LYS A 81 1.72 9.27 4.55
N PHE A 82 1.78 8.07 5.15
CA PHE A 82 0.63 7.18 5.07
C PHE A 82 -0.54 7.78 5.84
N ILE A 83 -1.73 7.66 5.25
CA ILE A 83 -2.98 8.04 5.89
C ILE A 83 -3.56 6.79 6.52
N GLN A 84 -3.91 6.88 7.80
CA GLN A 84 -4.53 5.78 8.54
C GLN A 84 -6.06 5.80 8.38
N VAL A 85 -6.64 4.63 8.11
CA VAL A 85 -8.09 4.37 8.15
C VAL A 85 -8.32 3.03 8.84
N LYS A 86 -8.84 3.04 10.07
CA LYS A 86 -8.97 1.83 10.92
C LYS A 86 -7.62 1.10 11.07
N TYR A 87 -7.53 -0.13 10.53
CA TYR A 87 -6.35 -1.00 10.53
C TYR A 87 -5.54 -0.93 9.22
N TYR A 88 -5.87 0.03 8.36
CA TYR A 88 -5.20 0.25 7.08
C TYR A 88 -4.38 1.53 7.12
N PHE A 89 -3.23 1.48 6.46
CA PHE A 89 -2.38 2.62 6.16
C PHE A 89 -2.25 2.67 4.65
N TYR A 90 -2.51 3.81 4.03
CA TYR A 90 -2.32 3.92 2.59
C TYR A 90 -1.55 5.17 2.17
N LEU A 91 -0.87 5.05 1.04
CA LEU A 91 -0.21 6.12 0.31
C LEU A 91 -0.73 6.08 -1.12
N SER A 92 -1.08 7.24 -1.69
CA SER A 92 -1.61 7.30 -3.05
C SER A 92 -1.23 8.59 -3.76
N ILE A 93 -1.33 8.60 -5.09
CA ILE A 93 -1.38 9.85 -5.83
C ILE A 93 -2.62 10.67 -5.42
N LYS A 94 -2.54 11.99 -5.57
CA LYS A 94 -3.61 12.93 -5.15
C LYS A 94 -4.95 12.64 -5.82
N LYS A 95 -4.94 12.20 -7.08
CA LYS A 95 -6.15 12.01 -7.91
C LYS A 95 -7.09 10.92 -7.39
N ILE A 96 -6.56 9.87 -6.77
CA ILE A 96 -7.36 8.72 -6.30
C ILE A 96 -7.47 8.66 -4.76
N ASN A 97 -6.90 9.61 -4.04
CA ASN A 97 -6.80 9.59 -2.58
C ASN A 97 -8.16 9.46 -1.88
N SER A 98 -9.15 10.26 -2.29
CA SER A 98 -10.49 10.21 -1.70
C SER A 98 -11.18 8.86 -1.96
N GLN A 99 -11.00 8.28 -3.15
CA GLN A 99 -11.61 7.00 -3.51
C GLN A 99 -11.02 5.86 -2.67
N ILE A 100 -9.69 5.86 -2.45
CA ILE A 100 -9.04 4.91 -1.55
C ILE A 100 -9.59 5.06 -0.13
N TYR A 101 -9.62 6.28 0.40
CA TYR A 101 -10.15 6.56 1.75
C TYR A 101 -11.55 5.98 1.94
N HIS A 102 -12.48 6.28 1.02
CA HIS A 102 -13.86 5.79 1.09
C HIS A 102 -13.93 4.26 0.97
N SER A 103 -13.11 3.64 0.12
CA SER A 103 -13.08 2.18 -0.04
C SER A 103 -12.63 1.42 1.22
N LEU A 104 -11.94 2.09 2.15
CA LEU A 104 -11.44 1.52 3.41
C LEU A 104 -12.38 1.80 4.60
N LEU A 105 -13.39 2.66 4.42
CA LEU A 105 -14.42 2.92 5.43
C LEU A 105 -15.50 1.85 5.45
N CYS A 106 -15.78 1.22 4.31
CA CYS A 106 -16.76 0.14 4.17
C CYS A 106 -16.33 -1.14 4.90
#